data_AF-A0A1F5QBZ9-F1
#
_entry.id   AF-A0A1F5QBZ9-F1
#
_cell.length_a   1.000
_cell.length_b   1.000
_cell.length_c   1.000
_cell.angle_alpha   90.00
_cell.angle_beta   90.00
_cell.angle_gamma   90.00
#
_symmetry.space_group_name_H-M   'P 1'
#
loop_
_entity.id
_entity.type
_entity.pdbx_description
1 polymer ?
#
loop_
_entity_poly.entity_id
_entity_poly.type
_entity_poly.pdbx_seq_one_letter_code
_entity_poly.pdbx_strand_id
1 'polypeptide(L)'
;MNNFNLTKALGFGVVIWFTMFALVSAMVGFNLFDSVLSQITVGIIGGIVAYGFASNARSPSQLQSFAYGGTWLAIGVILDAIVTSRFETGLFGSWTYWLGYGLILFAPWLQLELRTGEHHQPVI
;
A
#
# COMPACT_ATOMS: atom_id res chain seq x y z
N MET A 1 -5.53 24.44 -10.50
CA MET A 1 -5.68 22.97 -10.44
C MET A 1 -4.45 22.43 -9.74
N ASN A 2 -4.58 21.75 -8.60
CA ASN A 2 -3.42 21.23 -7.89
C ASN A 2 -2.98 19.95 -8.63
N ASN A 3 -1.79 19.98 -9.23
CA ASN A 3 -1.34 18.95 -10.17
C ASN A 3 -0.98 17.67 -9.42
N PHE A 4 -1.51 16.53 -9.88
CA PHE A 4 -1.12 15.21 -9.39
C PHE A 4 0.39 15.04 -9.55
N ASN A 5 1.09 14.66 -8.47
CA ASN A 5 2.54 14.50 -8.50
C ASN A 5 2.91 13.05 -8.83
N LEU A 6 3.04 12.77 -10.12
CA LEU A 6 3.37 11.44 -10.63
C LEU A 6 4.72 10.94 -10.08
N THR A 7 5.73 11.79 -9.98
CA THR A 7 7.04 11.41 -9.43
C THR A 7 6.94 10.90 -8.00
N LYS A 8 6.17 11.57 -7.14
CA LYS A 8 5.90 11.10 -5.77
C LYS A 8 5.07 9.81 -5.77
N ALA A 9 4.06 9.72 -6.63
CA ALA A 9 3.22 8.52 -6.72
C ALA A 9 4.06 7.29 -7.08
N LEU A 10 4.90 7.41 -8.12
CA LEU A 10 5.80 6.34 -8.55
C LEU A 10 6.84 6.02 -7.48
N GLY A 11 7.54 7.05 -6.96
CA GLY A 11 8.60 6.87 -5.97
C GLY A 11 8.10 6.21 -4.69
N PHE A 12 6.97 6.64 -4.15
CA PHE A 12 6.38 6.01 -2.96
C PHE A 12 5.88 4.60 -3.25
N GLY A 13 5.29 4.35 -4.43
CA GLY A 13 4.86 3.00 -4.80
C GLY A 13 6.04 2.00 -4.80
N VAL A 14 7.18 2.40 -5.38
CA VAL A 14 8.39 1.56 -5.39
C VAL A 14 8.94 1.35 -3.97
N VAL A 15 8.98 2.39 -3.13
CA VAL A 15 9.49 2.28 -1.75
C VAL A 15 8.59 1.41 -0.88
N ILE A 16 7.27 1.57 -0.99
CA ILE A 16 6.28 0.72 -0.29
C ILE A 16 6.49 -0.73 -0.73
N TRP A 17 6.52 -0.99 -2.04
CA TRP A 17 6.74 -2.34 -2.57
C TRP A 17 8.06 -2.93 -2.06
N PHE A 18 9.18 -2.21 -2.17
CA PHE A 18 10.48 -2.69 -1.74
C PHE A 18 10.51 -3.03 -0.25
N THR A 19 9.89 -2.18 0.59
CA THR A 19 9.77 -2.42 2.03
C THR A 19 9.00 -3.69 2.33
N MET A 20 7.86 -3.89 1.66
CA MET A 20 7.04 -5.09 1.84
C MET A 20 7.70 -6.35 1.29
N PHE A 21 8.34 -6.25 0.12
CA PHE A 21 9.09 -7.35 -0.48
C PHE A 21 10.23 -7.82 0.42
N ALA A 22 11.01 -6.88 0.99
CA ALA A 22 12.09 -7.20 1.93
C ALA A 22 11.55 -7.87 3.21
N LEU A 23 10.44 -7.35 3.77
CA LEU A 23 9.79 -7.93 4.95
C LEU A 23 9.32 -9.37 4.67
N VAL A 24 8.60 -9.59 3.58
CA VAL A 24 8.09 -10.92 3.20
C VAL A 24 9.24 -11.88 2.92
N SER A 25 10.28 -11.44 2.20
CA SER A 25 11.46 -12.26 1.92
C SER A 25 12.17 -12.71 3.20
N ALA A 26 12.29 -11.82 4.18
CA ALA A 26 12.85 -12.17 5.49
C ALA A 26 11.96 -13.18 6.22
N MET A 27 10.65 -12.95 6.27
CA MET A 27 9.72 -13.88 6.94
C MET A 27 9.71 -15.26 6.30
N VAL A 28 9.73 -15.33 4.96
CA VAL A 28 9.85 -16.59 4.22
C VAL A 28 11.18 -17.27 4.55
N GLY A 29 12.30 -16.54 4.59
CA GLY A 29 13.61 -17.08 4.96
C GLY A 29 13.67 -17.69 6.37
N PHE A 30 12.81 -17.25 7.29
CA PHE A 30 12.68 -17.79 8.65
C PHE A 30 11.50 -18.76 8.84
N ASN A 31 10.79 -19.16 7.77
CA ASN A 31 9.57 -19.97 7.82
C ASN A 31 8.46 -19.38 8.71
N LEU A 32 8.33 -18.04 8.72
CA LEU A 32 7.31 -17.31 9.49
C LEU A 32 6.10 -16.88 8.64
N PHE A 33 6.07 -17.22 7.35
CA PHE A 33 5.05 -16.73 6.40
C PHE A 33 4.01 -17.79 5.97
N ASP A 34 4.08 -19.00 6.53
CA ASP A 34 3.22 -20.12 6.12
C ASP A 34 1.79 -20.03 6.67
N SER A 35 1.59 -19.28 7.76
CA SER A 35 0.28 -19.16 8.39
C SER A 35 -0.58 -18.07 7.74
N VAL A 36 -1.89 -18.28 7.65
CA VAL A 36 -2.84 -17.26 7.20
C VAL A 36 -2.77 -16.00 8.09
N LEU A 37 -2.55 -16.18 9.39
CA LEU A 37 -2.41 -15.07 10.33
C LEU A 37 -1.18 -14.20 10.02
N SER A 38 -0.02 -14.80 9.77
CA SER A 38 1.19 -14.05 9.38
C SER A 38 0.98 -13.27 8.07
N GLN A 39 0.26 -13.84 7.11
CA GLN A 39 -0.05 -13.16 5.84
C GLN A 39 -0.99 -11.96 6.06
N ILE A 40 -2.02 -12.11 6.89
CA ILE A 40 -2.92 -11.01 7.27
C ILE A 40 -2.15 -9.92 8.00
N THR A 41 -1.29 -10.27 8.96
CA THR A 41 -0.45 -9.31 9.68
C THR A 41 0.43 -8.51 8.74
N VAL A 42 1.06 -9.15 7.76
CA VAL A 42 1.85 -8.46 6.73
C VAL A 42 0.98 -7.54 5.89
N GLY A 43 -0.22 -7.96 5.48
CA GLY A 43 -1.16 -7.10 4.77
C GLY A 43 -1.51 -5.83 5.57
N ILE A 44 -1.76 -5.98 6.88
CA ILE A 44 -2.01 -4.86 7.79
C ILE A 44 -0.79 -3.93 7.88
N ILE A 45 0.41 -4.49 8.04
CA ILE A 45 1.66 -3.71 8.05
C ILE A 45 1.81 -2.92 6.73
N GLY A 46 1.52 -3.53 5.59
CA GLY A 46 1.53 -2.86 4.29
C GLY A 46 0.56 -1.69 4.21
N GLY A 47 -0.65 -1.85 4.74
CA GLY A 47 -1.63 -0.77 4.88
C GLY A 47 -1.12 0.37 5.76
N ILE A 48 -0.50 0.07 6.90
CA ILE A 48 0.08 1.07 7.83
C ILE A 48 1.23 1.82 7.16
N VAL A 49 2.14 1.12 6.47
CA VAL A 49 3.25 1.72 5.74
C VAL A 49 2.71 2.66 4.64
N ALA A 50 1.75 2.19 3.83
CA ALA A 50 1.12 3.00 2.80
C ALA A 50 0.42 4.24 3.37
N TYR A 51 -0.26 4.11 4.52
CA TYR A 51 -0.87 5.24 5.23
C TYR A 51 0.18 6.27 5.67
N GLY A 52 1.33 5.82 6.17
CA GLY A 52 2.47 6.68 6.50
C GLY A 52 2.94 7.49 5.29
N PHE A 53 3.06 6.86 4.12
CA PHE A 53 3.44 7.55 2.88
C PHE A 53 2.33 8.47 2.34
N ALA A 54 1.06 8.14 2.57
CA ALA A 54 -0.06 9.00 2.17
C ALA A 54 -0.01 10.37 2.88
N SER A 55 0.47 10.42 4.12
CA SER A 55 0.69 11.68 4.83
C SER A 55 1.67 12.63 4.13
N ASN A 56 2.65 12.07 3.42
CA ASN A 56 3.65 12.80 2.65
C ASN A 56 3.19 13.13 1.23
N ALA A 57 2.30 12.31 0.66
CA ALA A 57 1.67 12.56 -0.64
C ALA A 57 0.73 13.77 -0.60
N ARG A 58 0.05 14.01 0.53
CA ARG A 58 -0.86 15.15 0.77
C ARG A 58 -1.85 15.36 -0.38
N SER A 59 -2.59 14.31 -0.72
CA SER A 59 -3.63 14.40 -1.74
C SER A 59 -4.66 15.50 -1.37
N PRO A 60 -5.04 16.39 -2.29
CA PRO A 60 -5.99 17.47 -2.06
C PRO A 60 -7.45 17.05 -2.31
N SER A 61 -7.71 15.88 -2.89
CA SER A 61 -9.07 15.44 -3.22
C SER A 61 -9.22 13.92 -3.18
N GLN A 62 -10.47 13.45 -3.04
CA GLN A 62 -10.76 12.01 -3.03
C GLN A 62 -10.28 11.33 -4.31
N LEU A 63 -10.53 11.94 -5.48
CA LEU A 63 -10.07 11.41 -6.76
C LEU A 63 -8.55 11.28 -6.85
N GLN A 64 -7.79 12.28 -6.39
CA GLN A 64 -6.33 12.19 -6.38
C GLN A 64 -5.83 11.14 -5.38
N SER A 65 -6.54 10.93 -4.26
CA SER A 65 -6.18 9.91 -3.27
C SER A 65 -6.31 8.51 -3.84
N PHE A 66 -7.42 8.25 -4.55
CA PHE A 66 -7.59 7.01 -5.31
C PHE A 66 -6.53 6.85 -6.42
N ALA A 67 -6.15 7.93 -7.10
CA ALA A 67 -5.08 7.87 -8.10
C ALA A 67 -3.72 7.49 -7.49
N TYR A 68 -3.37 8.00 -6.30
CA TYR A 68 -2.16 7.58 -5.58
C TYR A 68 -2.22 6.11 -5.19
N GLY A 69 -3.30 5.67 -4.55
CA GLY A 69 -3.46 4.28 -4.12
C GLY A 69 -3.47 3.31 -5.30
N GLY A 70 -4.16 3.66 -6.38
CA GLY A 70 -4.18 2.88 -7.62
C GLY A 70 -2.80 2.79 -8.28
N THR A 71 -2.02 3.87 -8.25
CA THR A 71 -0.63 3.88 -8.74
C THR A 71 0.24 2.94 -7.91
N TRP A 72 0.14 2.97 -6.58
CA TRP A 72 0.93 2.10 -5.70
C TRP A 72 0.57 0.63 -5.87
N LEU A 73 -0.73 0.32 -5.96
CA LEU A 73 -1.20 -1.02 -6.26
C LEU A 73 -0.65 -1.50 -7.61
N ALA A 74 -0.78 -0.69 -8.66
CA ALA A 74 -0.31 -1.06 -9.99
C ALA A 74 1.19 -1.34 -10.01
N ILE A 75 1.99 -0.47 -9.39
CA ILE A 75 3.44 -0.66 -9.28
C ILE A 75 3.77 -1.94 -8.52
N GLY A 76 3.17 -2.15 -7.36
CA GLY A 76 3.48 -3.34 -6.56
C GLY A 76 3.12 -4.63 -7.29
N VAL A 77 1.92 -4.69 -7.89
CA VAL A 77 1.49 -5.87 -8.68
C VAL A 77 2.42 -6.11 -9.87
N ILE A 78 2.83 -5.06 -10.60
CA ILE A 78 3.77 -5.19 -11.73
C ILE A 78 5.12 -5.68 -11.25
N LEU A 79 5.67 -5.11 -10.17
CA LEU A 79 6.97 -5.51 -9.64
C LEU A 79 6.94 -6.94 -9.08
N ASP A 80 5.89 -7.34 -8.38
CA ASP A 80 5.69 -8.73 -7.95
C ASP A 80 5.55 -9.68 -9.15
N ALA A 81 4.85 -9.26 -10.22
CA ALA A 81 4.73 -10.06 -11.44
C ALA A 81 6.08 -10.22 -12.16
N ILE A 82 6.99 -9.25 -12.05
CA ILE A 82 8.33 -9.35 -12.65
C ILE A 82 9.26 -10.20 -11.79
N VAL A 83 9.23 -9.98 -10.46
CA VAL A 83 10.19 -10.57 -9.52
C VAL A 83 9.70 -11.93 -9.03
N THR A 84 8.48 -11.99 -8.50
CA THR A 84 7.97 -13.14 -7.73
C THR A 84 7.40 -14.25 -8.62
N SER A 85 6.89 -13.93 -9.80
CA SER A 85 6.33 -14.94 -10.74
C SER A 85 7.33 -16.03 -11.15
N ARG A 86 8.64 -15.75 -11.04
CA ARG A 86 9.70 -16.72 -11.33
C ARG A 86 9.92 -17.73 -10.20
N PHE A 87 9.44 -17.42 -8.99
CA PHE A 87 9.67 -18.20 -7.79
C PHE A 87 8.39 -18.84 -7.26
N GLU A 88 7.25 -18.14 -7.31
CA GLU A 88 5.99 -18.61 -6.74
C GLU A 88 4.81 -18.08 -7.57
N THR A 89 4.18 -18.95 -8.37
CA THR A 89 3.06 -18.58 -9.25
C THR A 89 1.71 -18.59 -8.53
N GLY A 90 1.61 -19.23 -7.36
CA GLY A 90 0.37 -19.29 -6.56
C GLY A 90 0.02 -17.97 -5.85
N LEU A 91 0.97 -17.03 -5.75
CA LEU A 91 0.81 -15.78 -5.00
C LEU A 91 -0.43 -14.99 -5.44
N PHE A 92 -0.62 -14.82 -6.76
CA PHE A 92 -1.72 -14.02 -7.32
C PHE A 92 -3.10 -14.66 -7.14
N GLY A 93 -3.15 -15.95 -6.84
CA GLY A 93 -4.39 -16.66 -6.51
C GLY A 93 -4.83 -16.49 -5.06
N SER A 94 -3.96 -15.99 -4.19
CA SER A 94 -4.27 -15.87 -2.76
C SER A 94 -5.12 -14.65 -2.46
N TRP A 95 -6.20 -14.82 -1.70
CA TRP A 95 -7.02 -13.69 -1.24
C TRP A 95 -6.27 -12.80 -0.23
N THR A 96 -5.33 -13.35 0.55
CA THR A 96 -4.52 -12.58 1.53
C THR A 96 -3.57 -11.61 0.83
N TYR A 97 -3.09 -11.97 -0.36
CA TYR A 97 -2.32 -11.09 -1.23
C TYR A 97 -3.16 -9.87 -1.66
N TRP A 98 -4.38 -10.12 -2.15
CA TRP A 98 -5.29 -9.04 -2.57
C TRP A 98 -5.80 -8.19 -1.40
N LEU A 99 -5.92 -8.76 -0.20
CA LEU A 99 -6.21 -8.00 1.02
C LEU A 99 -5.15 -6.91 1.26
N GLY A 100 -3.86 -7.28 1.22
CA GLY A 100 -2.77 -6.32 1.41
C GLY A 100 -2.79 -5.19 0.38
N TYR A 101 -2.97 -5.53 -0.90
CA TYR A 101 -3.10 -4.52 -1.96
C TYR A 101 -4.37 -3.67 -1.84
N GLY A 102 -5.48 -4.24 -1.36
CA GLY A 102 -6.68 -3.49 -1.04
C GLY A 102 -6.41 -2.44 0.04
N LEU A 103 -5.71 -2.79 1.11
CA LEU A 103 -5.33 -1.85 2.16
C LEU A 103 -4.42 -0.73 1.63
N ILE A 104 -3.45 -1.05 0.77
CA ILE A 104 -2.59 -0.06 0.12
C ILE A 104 -3.39 0.89 -0.78
N LEU A 105 -4.35 0.37 -1.54
CA LEU A 105 -5.22 1.15 -2.43
C LEU A 105 -6.04 2.19 -1.66
N PHE A 106 -6.63 1.79 -0.53
CA PHE A 106 -7.50 2.67 0.25
C PHE A 106 -6.76 3.54 1.28
N ALA A 107 -5.48 3.28 1.55
CA ALA A 107 -4.70 4.03 2.54
C ALA A 107 -4.67 5.56 2.29
N PRO A 108 -4.46 6.07 1.05
CA PRO A 108 -4.50 7.51 0.80
C PRO A 108 -5.88 8.13 1.00
N TRP A 109 -6.94 7.39 0.70
CA TRP A 109 -8.30 7.86 0.89
C TRP A 109 -8.66 7.96 2.37
N LEU A 110 -8.32 6.94 3.17
CA LEU A 110 -8.47 6.98 4.62
C LEU A 110 -7.70 8.14 5.25
N GLN A 111 -6.49 8.41 4.77
CA GLN A 111 -5.66 9.53 5.24
C GLN A 111 -6.30 10.90 4.95
N LEU A 112 -6.93 11.04 3.78
CA LEU A 112 -7.65 12.26 3.43
C LEU A 112 -8.84 12.47 4.36
N GLU A 113 -9.67 11.43 4.55
CA GLU A 113 -10.90 11.51 5.35
C GLU A 113 -10.61 11.91 6.80
N LEU A 114 -9.57 11.32 7.40
CA LEU A 114 -9.14 11.66 8.76
C LEU A 114 -8.69 13.12 8.88
N ARG A 115 -7.97 13.65 7.88
CA ARG A 115 -7.54 15.06 7.85
C ARG A 115 -8.70 16.03 7.67
N THR A 116 -9.68 15.69 6.84
CA THR A 116 -10.85 16.54 6.63
C THR A 116 -11.79 16.52 7.84
N GLY A 117 -11.86 15.39 8.55
CA GLY A 117 -12.62 15.24 9.80
C GLY A 117 -12.05 16.06 10.96
N GLU A 118 -10.73 16.14 11.11
CA GLU A 118 -10.08 16.97 12.15
C GLU A 118 -10.38 18.46 12.03
N HIS A 119 -10.56 18.97 10.80
CA HIS A 119 -10.89 20.39 10.58
C HIS A 119 -12.35 20.76 10.90
N HIS A 120 -13.21 19.80 11.24
CA HIS A 120 -14.61 20.02 11.60
C HIS A 120 -14.88 20.05 13.11
N GLN A 121 -13.85 19.97 13.97
CA GLN A 121 -14.08 20.20 15.40
C GLN A 121 -14.33 21.70 15.64
N PRO A 122 -15.52 22.09 16.16
CA PRO A 122 -15.72 23.45 16.62
C PRO A 122 -14.74 23.71 17.76
N VAL A 123 -13.97 24.79 17.65
CA VAL A 123 -13.16 25.30 18.76
C VAL A 123 -14.13 25.64 19.89
N ILE A 124 -14.11 24.84 20.95
CA ILE A 124 -14.85 25.10 22.20
C ILE A 124 -14.03 26.07 23.04
#